data_AF-A0A4Y2DM69-F1
#
_entry.id   AF-A0A4Y2DM69-F1
#
_cell.length_a   1.000
_cell.length_b   1.000
_cell.length_c   1.000
_cell.angle_alpha   90.00
_cell.angle_beta   90.00
_cell.angle_gamma   90.00
#
_symmetry.space_group_name_H-M   'P 1'
#
loop_
_entity.id
_entity.type
_entity.pdbx_description
1 polymer ?
#
loop_
_entity_poly.entity_id
_entity_poly.type
_entity_poly.pdbx_seq_one_letter_code
_entity_poly.pdbx_strand_id
1 'polypeptide(L)'
;MGLCSRRPTRVPLLTKRHRQLRLQWSREHRDWTMDERKRDAWSDESRFRIHNVDGRVRVRRLPGKQLLPSSTTGHTQTGGGGIMLWGTFK
;
A
#
# COMPACT_ATOMS: atom_id res chain seq x y z
N MET A 1 -19.08 -7.13 22.65
CA MET A 1 -18.30 -6.59 21.52
C MET A 1 -18.10 -7.69 20.48
N GLY A 2 -18.92 -7.73 19.43
CA GLY A 2 -18.96 -8.84 18.47
C GLY A 2 -18.21 -8.56 17.16
N LEU A 3 -18.14 -9.57 16.30
CA LEU A 3 -17.60 -9.44 14.94
C LEU A 3 -18.51 -8.54 14.09
N CYS A 4 -17.96 -7.47 13.53
CA CYS A 4 -18.71 -6.58 12.63
C CYS A 4 -18.26 -6.77 11.17
N SER A 5 -19.20 -6.64 10.24
CA SER A 5 -18.91 -6.61 8.81
C SER A 5 -18.23 -5.29 8.44
N ARG A 6 -16.98 -5.33 7.95
CA ARG A 6 -16.19 -4.16 7.56
C ARG A 6 -15.45 -4.40 6.24
N ARG A 7 -14.97 -3.34 5.60
CA ARG A 7 -14.09 -3.46 4.44
C ARG A 7 -12.70 -3.95 4.89
N PRO A 8 -12.08 -4.91 4.18
CA PRO A 8 -10.71 -5.31 4.45
C PRO A 8 -9.76 -4.15 4.17
N THR A 9 -8.66 -4.09 4.90
CA THR A 9 -7.62 -3.08 4.65
C THR A 9 -6.78 -3.55 3.48
N ARG A 10 -6.64 -2.69 2.47
CA ARG A 10 -5.70 -2.94 1.37
C ARG A 10 -4.30 -2.67 1.87
N VAL A 11 -3.46 -3.69 1.87
CA VAL A 11 -2.05 -3.56 2.26
C VAL A 11 -1.18 -4.30 1.24
N PRO A 12 0.05 -3.81 0.97
CA PRO A 12 1.00 -4.59 0.19
C PRO A 12 1.34 -5.87 0.97
N LEU A 13 1.37 -6.99 0.26
CA LEU A 13 1.84 -8.25 0.84
C LEU A 13 3.36 -8.19 0.97
N LEU A 14 3.84 -7.97 2.20
CA LEU A 14 5.26 -7.85 2.50
C LEU A 14 5.80 -9.14 3.11
N THR A 15 6.84 -9.69 2.48
CA THR A 15 7.66 -10.77 3.05
C THR A 15 8.39 -10.31 4.30
N LYS A 16 8.88 -11.24 5.12
CA LYS A 16 9.68 -10.92 6.32
C LYS A 16 10.89 -10.05 5.97
N ARG A 17 11.59 -10.38 4.88
CA ARG A 17 12.73 -9.62 4.36
C ARG A 17 12.34 -8.19 3.97
N HIS A 18 11.23 -8.01 3.25
CA HIS A 18 10.75 -6.67 2.88
C HIS A 18 10.47 -5.80 4.11
N ARG A 19 9.89 -6.39 5.17
CA ARG A 19 9.61 -5.66 6.42
C ARG A 19 10.89 -5.20 7.11
N GLN A 20 11.90 -6.07 7.17
CA GLN A 20 13.20 -5.74 7.79
C GLN A 20 13.89 -4.60 7.04
N LEU A 21 13.99 -4.70 5.70
CA LEU A 21 14.62 -3.67 4.88
C LEU A 21 13.89 -2.32 4.98
N ARG A 22 12.55 -2.33 4.95
CA ARG A 22 11.77 -1.08 5.11
C ARG A 22 11.93 -0.45 6.49
N LEU A 23 12.00 -1.27 7.54
CA LEU A 23 12.25 -0.77 8.90
C LEU A 23 13.65 -0.19 9.04
N GLN A 24 14.65 -0.84 8.46
CA GLN A 24 16.02 -0.34 8.43
C GLN A 24 16.09 1.00 7.70
N TRP A 25 15.56 1.07 6.48
CA TRP A 25 15.55 2.29 5.68
C TRP A 25 14.86 3.45 6.42
N SER A 26 13.71 3.18 7.06
CA SER A 26 12.99 4.18 7.86
C SER A 26 13.76 4.66 9.10
N ARG A 27 14.65 3.84 9.66
CA ARG A 27 15.49 4.23 10.80
C ARG A 27 16.67 5.08 10.34
N GLU A 28 17.29 4.69 9.23
CA GLU A 28 18.40 5.43 8.61
C GLU A 28 17.96 6.82 8.15
N HIS A 29 16.75 6.94 7.60
CA HIS A 29 16.19 8.20 7.09
C HIS A 29 15.22 8.87 8.08
N ARG A 30 15.34 8.57 9.38
CA ARG A 30 14.41 9.11 10.40
C ARG A 30 14.52 10.63 10.53
N ASP A 31 15.74 11.15 10.52
CA ASP A 31 16.05 12.57 10.72
C ASP A 31 16.38 13.26 9.39
N TRP A 32 15.86 12.70 8.28
CA TRP A 32 16.15 13.16 6.93
C TRP A 32 15.61 14.57 6.71
N THR A 33 16.50 15.51 6.36
CA THR A 33 16.17 16.92 6.28
C THR A 33 15.45 17.26 4.97
N MET A 34 14.71 18.39 4.96
CA MET A 34 14.01 18.86 3.76
C MET A 34 14.97 19.18 2.61
N ASP A 35 16.18 19.66 2.91
CA ASP A 35 17.18 20.00 1.88
C ASP A 35 17.82 18.75 1.28
N GLU A 36 17.97 17.68 2.06
CA GLU A 36 18.37 16.37 1.53
C GLU A 36 17.26 15.78 0.67
N ARG A 37 16.00 15.86 1.11
CA ARG A 37 14.86 15.36 0.34
C ARG A 37 14.67 16.04 -1.02
N LYS A 38 14.92 17.35 -1.11
CA LYS A 38 14.80 18.13 -2.36
C LYS A 38 15.87 17.80 -3.40
N ARG A 39 16.99 17.19 -2.99
CA ARG A 39 18.05 16.76 -3.93
C ARG A 39 17.61 15.53 -4.70
N ASP A 40 16.73 14.72 -4.13
CA ASP A 40 16.32 13.45 -4.69
C ASP A 40 15.18 13.63 -5.68
N ALA A 41 15.37 13.07 -6.88
CA ALA A 41 14.29 12.94 -7.86
C ALA A 41 13.55 11.62 -7.63
N TRP A 42 12.23 11.72 -7.47
CA TRP A 42 11.34 10.58 -7.35
C TRP A 42 10.82 10.22 -8.73
N SER A 43 10.83 8.93 -9.08
CA SER A 43 10.17 8.42 -10.27
C SER A 43 9.20 7.32 -9.86
N ASP A 44 8.06 7.26 -10.53
CA ASP A 44 7.09 6.18 -10.33
C ASP A 44 6.35 5.90 -11.63
N GLU A 45 5.81 4.70 -11.72
CA GLU A 45 4.98 4.25 -12.82
C GLU A 45 3.59 3.91 -12.27
N SER A 46 2.58 4.67 -12.70
CA SER A 46 1.21 4.54 -12.21
C SER A 46 0.26 4.11 -13.32
N ARG A 47 -0.55 3.10 -13.02
CA ARG A 47 -1.60 2.61 -13.92
C ARG A 47 -2.96 3.20 -13.54
N PHE A 48 -3.54 3.96 -14.45
CA PHE A 48 -4.91 4.46 -14.36
C PHE A 48 -5.87 3.46 -15.01
N ARG A 49 -6.81 2.94 -14.23
CA ARG A 49 -7.79 1.94 -14.71
C ARG A 49 -8.97 2.65 -15.36
N ILE A 50 -9.39 2.17 -16.54
CA ILE A 50 -10.56 2.69 -17.24
C ILE A 50 -11.86 2.19 -16.58
N HIS A 51 -11.80 1.02 -15.94
CA HIS A 51 -12.92 0.44 -15.19
C HIS A 51 -12.52 0.17 -13.74
N ASN A 52 -13.35 0.63 -12.81
CA ASN A 52 -13.14 0.39 -11.38
C ASN A 52 -13.62 -1.01 -11.01
N VAL A 53 -12.77 -1.76 -10.31
CA VAL A 53 -13.23 -2.96 -9.61
C VAL A 53 -13.92 -2.49 -8.33
N ASP A 54 -15.23 -2.67 -8.26
CA ASP A 54 -16.15 -2.23 -7.20
C ASP A 54 -15.71 -2.58 -5.77
N GLY A 55 -14.79 -3.53 -5.60
CA GLY A 55 -14.09 -3.75 -4.33
C GLY A 55 -15.02 -4.15 -3.18
N ARG A 56 -16.22 -4.68 -3.48
CA ARG A 56 -17.27 -5.10 -2.54
C ARG A 56 -16.90 -6.33 -1.69
N VAL A 57 -15.61 -6.53 -1.40
CA VAL A 57 -15.16 -7.55 -0.46
C VAL A 57 -15.39 -7.05 0.95
N ARG A 58 -15.99 -7.89 1.81
CA ARG A 58 -16.30 -7.59 3.21
C ARG A 58 -15.70 -8.69 4.07
N VAL A 59 -15.12 -8.32 5.21
CA VAL A 59 -14.59 -9.23 6.23
C VAL A 59 -15.35 -9.01 7.54
N ARG A 60 -15.61 -10.08 8.29
CA ARG A 60 -16.12 -9.98 9.67
C ARG A 60 -14.93 -9.92 10.62
N ARG A 61 -14.77 -8.82 11.37
CA ARG A 61 -13.64 -8.64 12.31
C ARG A 61 -14.01 -7.87 13.57
N LEU A 62 -13.23 -8.08 14.63
CA LEU A 62 -13.30 -7.29 15.87
C LEU A 62 -12.68 -5.89 15.66
N PRO A 63 -13.10 -4.88 16.45
CA PRO A 63 -12.37 -3.62 16.56
C PRO A 63 -10.89 -3.85 16.89
N GLY A 64 -9.99 -3.08 16.28
CA GLY A 64 -8.53 -3.17 16.50
C GLY A 64 -7.80 -4.30 15.76
N LYS A 65 -8.49 -5.29 15.18
CA LYS A 65 -7.86 -6.38 14.41
C LYS A 65 -7.70 -6.09 12.91
N GLN A 66 -7.50 -4.82 12.55
CA GLN A 66 -7.54 -4.35 11.17
C GLN A 66 -6.37 -4.85 10.29
N LEU A 67 -5.21 -5.11 10.90
CA LEU A 67 -3.97 -5.48 10.22
C LEU A 67 -3.67 -6.99 10.26
N LEU A 68 -4.59 -7.80 10.81
CA LEU A 68 -4.44 -9.25 10.77
C LEU A 68 -4.53 -9.75 9.31
N PRO A 69 -3.78 -10.79 8.94
CA PRO A 69 -3.83 -11.36 7.58
C PRO A 69 -5.25 -11.76 7.13
N SER A 70 -6.11 -12.19 8.06
CA SER A 70 -7.52 -12.53 7.77
C SER A 70 -8.44 -11.33 7.52
N SER A 71 -7.96 -10.12 7.82
CA SER A 71 -8.70 -8.86 7.73
C SER A 71 -8.13 -7.89 6.68
N THR A 72 -7.09 -8.32 5.98
CA THR A 72 -6.41 -7.58 4.94
C THR A 72 -6.61 -8.25 3.58
N THR A 73 -6.53 -7.45 2.53
CA THR A 73 -6.53 -7.98 1.16
C THR A 73 -5.30 -7.43 0.45
N GLY A 74 -4.55 -8.33 -0.19
CA GLY A 74 -3.40 -7.96 -0.99
C GLY A 74 -3.82 -7.07 -2.15
N HIS A 75 -3.02 -6.05 -2.44
CA HIS A 75 -3.19 -5.28 -3.66
C HIS A 75 -2.53 -6.04 -4.83
N THR A 76 -3.31 -6.84 -5.56
CA THR A 76 -2.86 -7.45 -6.82
C THR A 76 -3.34 -6.61 -8.00
N GLN A 77 -2.43 -6.27 -8.92
CA GLN A 77 -2.77 -5.61 -10.17
C GLN A 77 -3.31 -6.67 -11.15
N THR A 78 -4.61 -6.94 -11.12
CA THR A 78 -5.24 -7.87 -12.05
C THR A 78 -5.58 -7.18 -13.37
N GLY A 79 -5.45 -7.94 -14.47
CA GLY A 79 -5.65 -7.48 -15.85
C GLY A 79 -7.05 -6.91 -16.10
N GLY A 80 -7.08 -5.63 -16.42
CA GLY A 80 -8.25 -4.89 -16.89
C GLY A 80 -7.72 -3.60 -17.48
N GLY A 81 -7.98 -3.35 -18.77
CA GLY A 81 -7.37 -2.27 -19.55
C GLY A 81 -7.18 -0.98 -18.77
N GLY A 82 -6.00 -0.36 -18.92
CA GLY A 82 -5.63 0.85 -18.21
C GLY A 82 -4.46 1.53 -18.89
N ILE A 83 -4.33 2.83 -18.68
CA ILE A 83 -3.24 3.64 -19.21
C ILE A 83 -2.11 3.62 -18.19
N MET A 84 -0.91 3.33 -18.66
CA MET A 84 0.30 3.39 -17.85
C MET A 84 0.97 4.75 -18.07
N LEU A 85 1.28 5.45 -16.98
CA LEU A 85 2.02 6.70 -17.03
C LEU A 85 3.29 6.56 -16.21
N TRP A 86 4.40 6.96 -16.80
CA TRP A 86 5.66 7.18 -16.10
C TRP A 86 5.81 8.67 -15.82
N GLY A 87 6.30 9.01 -14.64
CA GLY A 87 6.55 10.40 -14.27
C GLY A 87 7.68 10.52 -13.28
N THR A 88 8.29 11.71 -13.27
CA THR A 88 9.34 12.08 -12.32
C THR A 88 8.99 13.41 -11.66
N PHE A 89 9.29 13.56 -10.38
CA PHE A 89 9.13 14.81 -9.65
C PHE A 89 10.26 15.03 -8.65
N LYS A 90 10.53 16.29 -8.33
CA LYS A 90 11.49 16.71 -7.32
C LYS A 90 10.75 17.41 -6.18
#